data_AF-A0A7S0FF64-F1
#
_entry.id   AF-A0A7S0FF64-F1
#
_cell.length_a   1.000
_cell.length_b   1.000
_cell.length_c   1.000
_cell.angle_alpha   90.00
_cell.angle_beta   90.00
_cell.angle_gamma   90.00
#
_symmetry.space_group_name_H-M   'P 1'
#
loop_
_entity.id
_entity.type
_entity.pdbx_description
1 polymer ?
#
loop_
_entity_poly.entity_id
_entity_poly.type
_entity_poly.pdbx_seq_one_letter_code
_entity_poly.pdbx_strand_id
1 'polypeptide(L)'
;MKRQETLTKLLCWKEDTPVEYKPEGKRPGTASYVRYERYAKAKTVGEALALGSKAEDFINDFMKGILKVTGGPVREKPLKMEELLQGEGITDTDRALAKFAKGFHRVEFTNQIASELGMDSKTVAKRSWCESPEMRAKRLVAQKTAEATLKELEEQGGKVTDSHILTLLRQWSFRRNDTRRNVTPEGRRVVESDTFGVLRNQAGVWILTHASRDYPAVTKLLVRWLQDSLPMEGLSCTSIHVNSGFASRRHRDTSNLGPTVVRALGDFSSGGQLWYWPEDNGVGALECLPAEARVSLDVRSAPALIDGNRAHEVEPFEGERFGIVFYTMAKSEKIPAELRTALAEYGFNLPDKEARAAAGRLFAVPKGYGLAPVPRPDAPKRRRHKEDASGAQKRACKAKVARLGGQGDAAKALLMRFVQGAKVAVEGKAKEAHEGGESRQAPLKFKTKGKDEPKLGKLGVLKLKSKASGGLLARMLLKRTPQGEQKQQQKQQQQQQQ
;
A
#
# COMPACT_ATOMS: atom_id res chain seq x y z
N MET A 1 21.53 -31.76 0.92
CA MET A 1 21.76 -30.55 1.77
C MET A 1 20.69 -29.53 1.45
N LYS A 2 20.06 -28.89 2.45
CA LYS A 2 19.08 -27.82 2.17
C LYS A 2 19.83 -26.57 1.68
N ARG A 3 19.22 -25.80 0.77
CA ARG A 3 19.85 -24.60 0.18
C ARG A 3 20.36 -23.60 1.23
N GLN A 4 19.65 -23.46 2.35
CA GLN A 4 20.05 -22.56 3.44
C GLN A 4 21.33 -23.04 4.14
N GLU A 5 21.44 -24.33 4.45
CA GLU A 5 22.66 -24.91 5.04
C GLU A 5 23.87 -24.75 4.10
N THR A 6 23.66 -24.92 2.80
CA THR A 6 24.69 -24.65 1.79
C THR A 6 25.11 -23.19 1.79
N LEU A 7 24.17 -22.25 1.83
CA LEU A 7 24.45 -20.82 1.89
C LEU A 7 25.24 -20.45 3.15
N THR A 8 24.86 -20.97 4.32
CA THR A 8 25.59 -20.75 5.57
C THR A 8 27.05 -21.18 5.44
N LYS A 9 27.30 -22.39 4.91
CA LYS A 9 28.67 -22.90 4.71
C LYS A 9 29.45 -22.09 3.69
N LEU A 10 28.82 -21.77 2.56
CA LEU A 10 29.44 -21.05 1.45
C LEU A 10 29.84 -19.63 1.83
N LEU A 11 29.04 -18.95 2.66
CA LEU A 11 29.37 -17.62 3.18
C LEU A 11 30.52 -17.63 4.19
N CYS A 12 30.93 -18.81 4.68
CA CYS A 12 32.15 -18.94 5.46
C CYS A 12 33.41 -19.11 4.59
N TRP A 13 33.29 -19.35 3.29
CA TRP A 13 34.46 -19.59 2.43
C TRP A 13 35.23 -18.31 2.13
N LYS A 14 36.55 -18.40 2.28
CA LYS A 14 37.51 -17.36 1.92
C LYS A 14 38.08 -17.63 0.52
N GLU A 15 38.79 -16.66 -0.03
CA GLU A 15 39.43 -16.77 -1.34
C GLU A 15 40.38 -17.97 -1.44
N ASP A 16 41.12 -18.22 -0.36
CA ASP A 16 42.11 -19.27 -0.21
C ASP A 16 41.52 -20.62 0.27
N THR A 17 40.20 -20.71 0.49
CA THR A 17 39.55 -21.97 0.89
C THR A 17 39.78 -23.05 -0.18
N PRO A 18 40.47 -24.15 0.16
CA PRO A 18 40.72 -25.27 -0.75
C PRO A 18 39.44 -25.99 -1.18
N VAL A 19 39.35 -26.25 -2.48
CA VAL A 19 38.21 -26.94 -3.09
C VAL A 19 38.66 -28.00 -4.08
N GLU A 20 37.83 -29.03 -4.25
CA GLU A 20 38.04 -30.09 -5.23
C GLU A 20 36.72 -30.36 -5.99
N TYR A 21 36.84 -30.44 -7.32
CA TYR A 21 35.73 -30.71 -8.22
C TYR A 21 35.77 -32.15 -8.71
N LYS A 22 34.59 -32.78 -8.81
CA LYS A 22 34.45 -34.14 -9.32
C LYS A 22 34.75 -34.18 -10.83
N PRO A 23 35.60 -35.08 -11.33
CA PRO A 23 35.77 -35.27 -12.77
C PRO A 23 34.41 -35.51 -13.45
N GLU A 24 34.19 -34.88 -14.61
CA GLU A 24 32.95 -34.99 -15.39
C GLU A 24 31.66 -34.63 -14.63
N GLY A 25 31.76 -33.74 -13.63
CA GLY A 25 30.63 -33.37 -12.76
C GLY A 25 29.45 -32.67 -13.46
N LYS A 26 29.59 -32.22 -14.71
CA LYS A 26 28.51 -31.59 -15.49
C LYS A 26 28.25 -32.31 -16.81
N ARG A 27 27.01 -32.22 -17.30
CA ARG A 27 26.58 -32.83 -18.55
C ARG A 27 27.23 -32.13 -19.77
N PRO A 28 27.92 -32.87 -20.65
CA PRO A 28 28.48 -32.34 -21.90
C PRO A 28 27.43 -31.64 -22.78
N GLY A 29 27.88 -30.68 -23.59
CA GLY A 29 27.02 -29.93 -24.52
C GLY A 29 26.21 -28.79 -23.89
N THR A 30 26.43 -28.47 -22.61
CA THR A 30 25.77 -27.35 -21.93
C THR A 30 26.71 -26.15 -21.77
N ALA A 31 26.17 -24.93 -21.75
CA ALA A 31 26.97 -23.73 -21.48
C ALA A 31 27.66 -23.75 -20.10
N SER A 32 27.08 -24.47 -19.13
CA SER A 32 27.71 -24.71 -17.82
C SER A 32 28.88 -25.69 -17.90
N TYR A 33 28.85 -26.66 -18.80
CA TYR A 33 29.93 -27.63 -19.00
C TYR A 33 31.19 -26.95 -19.54
N VAL A 34 31.06 -26.09 -20.55
CA VAL A 34 32.19 -25.34 -21.12
C VAL A 34 32.89 -24.46 -20.07
N ARG A 35 32.14 -23.90 -19.11
CA ARG A 35 32.74 -23.18 -17.97
C ARG A 35 33.38 -24.14 -16.97
N TYR A 36 32.69 -25.22 -16.65
CA TYR A 36 33.15 -26.24 -15.71
C TYR A 36 34.51 -26.81 -16.09
N GLU A 37 34.75 -27.12 -17.38
CA GLU A 37 36.05 -27.62 -17.84
C GLU A 37 37.22 -26.68 -17.53
N ARG A 38 36.95 -25.38 -17.40
CA ARG A 38 37.94 -24.38 -17.02
C ARG A 38 38.11 -24.34 -15.51
N TYR A 39 37.05 -24.05 -14.76
CA TYR A 39 37.17 -23.81 -13.33
C TYR A 39 37.27 -25.09 -12.48
N ALA A 40 36.93 -26.27 -13.00
CA ALA A 40 37.09 -27.54 -12.27
C ALA A 40 38.56 -27.89 -11.98
N LYS A 41 39.49 -27.21 -12.65
CA LYS A 41 40.94 -27.32 -12.40
C LYS A 41 41.40 -26.49 -11.19
N ALA A 42 40.55 -25.60 -10.68
CA ALA A 42 40.87 -24.75 -9.55
C ALA A 42 41.07 -25.56 -8.27
N LYS A 43 42.03 -25.12 -7.46
CA LYS A 43 42.32 -25.67 -6.13
C LYS A 43 41.76 -24.82 -5.00
N THR A 44 41.37 -23.58 -5.27
CA THR A 44 40.78 -22.65 -4.30
C THR A 44 39.53 -21.96 -4.86
N VAL A 45 38.73 -21.37 -3.97
CA VAL A 45 37.52 -20.61 -4.35
C VAL A 45 37.89 -19.40 -5.22
N GLY A 46 38.94 -18.67 -4.88
CA GLY A 46 39.43 -17.53 -5.64
C GLY A 46 39.87 -17.93 -7.06
N GLU A 47 40.64 -19.01 -7.17
CA GLU A 47 41.08 -19.53 -8.47
C GLU A 47 39.88 -19.98 -9.33
N ALA A 48 38.87 -20.61 -8.73
CA ALA A 48 37.67 -21.01 -9.45
C ALA A 48 36.92 -19.80 -10.04
N LEU A 49 36.79 -18.71 -9.27
CA LEU A 49 36.21 -17.45 -9.77
C LEU A 49 37.06 -16.85 -10.90
N ALA A 50 38.39 -16.82 -10.75
CA ALA A 50 39.31 -16.32 -11.76
C ALA A 50 39.22 -17.12 -13.08
N LEU A 51 38.99 -18.43 -12.99
CA LEU A 51 38.77 -19.33 -14.14
C LEU A 51 37.34 -19.26 -14.72
N GLY A 52 36.51 -18.35 -14.22
CA GLY A 52 35.18 -18.05 -14.77
C GLY A 52 34.03 -18.83 -14.13
N SER A 53 34.23 -19.41 -12.94
CA SER A 53 33.12 -19.85 -12.09
C SER A 53 32.24 -18.66 -11.73
N LYS A 54 30.93 -18.88 -11.63
CA LYS A 54 30.00 -17.90 -11.05
C LYS A 54 29.76 -18.24 -9.59
N ALA A 55 29.38 -17.25 -8.79
CA ALA A 55 28.96 -17.49 -7.41
C ALA A 55 27.80 -18.51 -7.33
N GLU A 56 26.89 -18.50 -8.31
CA GLU A 56 25.82 -19.50 -8.41
C GLU A 56 26.32 -20.93 -8.73
N ASP A 57 27.46 -21.07 -9.42
CA ASP A 57 28.04 -22.38 -9.71
C ASP A 57 28.48 -23.06 -8.39
N PHE A 58 29.06 -22.32 -7.44
CA PHE A 58 29.45 -22.87 -6.12
C PHE A 58 28.27 -23.45 -5.34
N ILE A 59 27.15 -22.74 -5.25
CA ILE A 59 25.95 -23.25 -4.55
C ILE A 59 25.46 -24.53 -5.20
N ASN A 60 25.31 -24.52 -6.52
CA ASN A 60 24.76 -25.66 -7.25
C ASN A 60 25.69 -26.87 -7.21
N ASP A 61 26.98 -26.65 -7.41
CA ASP A 61 27.98 -27.71 -7.48
C ASP A 61 28.20 -28.32 -6.09
N PHE A 62 28.20 -27.52 -5.02
CA PHE A 62 28.29 -28.01 -3.65
C PHE A 62 27.02 -28.76 -3.22
N MET A 63 25.83 -28.24 -3.55
CA MET A 63 24.56 -28.93 -3.25
C MET A 63 24.45 -30.30 -3.93
N LYS A 64 25.04 -30.45 -5.12
CA LYS A 64 25.02 -31.69 -5.92
C LYS A 64 26.20 -32.62 -5.60
N GLY A 65 27.11 -32.23 -4.71
CA GLY A 65 28.33 -33.01 -4.41
C GLY A 65 29.32 -33.07 -5.58
N ILE A 66 29.22 -32.13 -6.53
CA ILE A 66 30.19 -31.94 -7.61
C ILE A 66 31.41 -31.18 -7.08
N LEU A 67 31.20 -30.31 -6.10
CA LEU A 67 32.24 -29.54 -5.41
C LEU A 67 32.30 -29.98 -3.94
N LYS A 68 33.51 -30.17 -3.41
CA LYS A 68 33.75 -30.35 -1.97
C LYS A 68 34.85 -29.40 -1.49
N VAL A 69 34.76 -28.97 -0.24
CA VAL A 69 35.82 -28.24 0.46
C VAL A 69 36.76 -29.27 1.06
N THR A 70 38.06 -29.17 0.81
CA THR A 70 39.06 -30.18 1.22
C THR A 70 39.86 -29.79 2.46
N GLY A 71 39.59 -28.63 3.06
CA GLY A 71 40.22 -28.18 4.30
C GLY A 71 40.43 -26.67 4.29
N GLY A 72 41.49 -26.21 4.95
CA GLY A 72 41.99 -24.83 4.87
C GLY A 72 41.15 -23.77 5.61
N PRO A 73 41.50 -22.49 5.41
CA PRO A 73 40.90 -21.40 6.17
C PRO A 73 39.46 -21.15 5.74
N VAL A 74 38.57 -21.13 6.72
CA VAL A 74 37.17 -20.71 6.62
C VAL A 74 36.86 -19.72 7.74
N ARG A 75 35.86 -18.87 7.56
CA ARG A 75 35.36 -17.98 8.61
C ARG A 75 34.57 -18.79 9.63
N GLU A 76 34.66 -18.41 10.90
CA GLU A 76 33.83 -18.98 11.97
C GLU A 76 32.35 -18.63 11.79
N LYS A 77 32.06 -17.45 11.22
CA LYS A 77 30.70 -16.95 10.99
C LYS A 77 30.50 -16.60 9.51
N PRO A 78 29.27 -16.72 8.99
CA PRO A 78 28.94 -16.29 7.62
C PRO A 78 29.29 -14.82 7.39
N LEU A 79 29.83 -14.52 6.20
CA LEU A 79 30.16 -13.17 5.74
C LEU A 79 28.99 -12.20 5.98
N LYS A 80 29.26 -11.12 6.71
CA LYS A 80 28.27 -10.09 7.04
C LYS A 80 28.21 -8.98 5.98
N MET A 81 27.04 -8.35 5.81
CA MET A 81 26.93 -7.23 4.88
C MET A 81 27.68 -5.99 5.37
N GLU A 82 27.81 -5.81 6.68
CA GLU A 82 28.50 -4.68 7.29
C GLU A 82 30.00 -4.73 7.00
N GLU A 83 30.59 -5.92 7.04
CA GLU A 83 32.00 -6.18 6.70
C GLU A 83 32.30 -5.78 5.24
N LEU A 84 31.34 -5.99 4.33
CA LEU A 84 31.45 -5.60 2.92
C LEU A 84 31.34 -4.09 2.68
N LEU A 85 30.79 -3.32 3.63
CA LEU A 85 30.63 -1.87 3.50
C LEU A 85 31.82 -1.10 4.08
N GLN A 86 32.58 -1.71 4.99
CA GLN A 86 33.71 -1.08 5.69
C GLN A 86 35.01 -1.07 4.86
N GLY A 87 35.07 -1.79 3.74
CA GLY A 87 36.03 -1.56 2.66
C GLY A 87 37.44 -2.16 2.82
N GLU A 88 37.94 -2.33 4.05
CA GLU A 88 39.29 -2.87 4.27
C GLU A 88 39.31 -4.42 4.16
N GLY A 89 40.18 -4.95 3.31
CA GLY A 89 40.42 -6.39 3.18
C GLY A 89 39.38 -7.20 2.38
N ILE A 90 38.51 -6.54 1.60
CA ILE A 90 37.48 -7.22 0.80
C ILE A 90 38.09 -7.82 -0.46
N THR A 91 38.04 -9.15 -0.58
CA THR A 91 38.51 -9.92 -1.74
C THR A 91 37.51 -9.90 -2.90
N ASP A 92 37.94 -10.29 -4.10
CA ASP A 92 37.01 -10.53 -5.22
C ASP A 92 36.04 -11.68 -4.93
N THR A 93 36.46 -12.63 -4.08
CA THR A 93 35.60 -13.70 -3.57
C THR A 93 34.46 -13.12 -2.74
N ASP A 94 34.76 -12.21 -1.82
CA ASP A 94 33.76 -11.57 -0.96
C ASP A 94 32.76 -10.74 -1.77
N ARG A 95 33.26 -10.02 -2.79
CA ARG A 95 32.40 -9.32 -3.77
C ARG A 95 31.48 -10.27 -4.52
N ALA A 96 31.98 -11.44 -4.94
CA ALA A 96 31.17 -12.46 -5.61
C ALA A 96 30.10 -13.06 -4.67
N LEU A 97 30.44 -13.28 -3.40
CA LEU A 97 29.55 -13.86 -2.39
C LEU A 97 28.56 -12.85 -1.78
N ALA A 98 28.82 -11.54 -1.89
CA ALA A 98 28.00 -10.46 -1.33
C ALA A 98 26.51 -10.57 -1.68
N LYS A 99 26.18 -11.00 -2.90
CA LYS A 99 24.79 -11.20 -3.34
C LYS A 99 24.06 -12.25 -2.49
N PHE A 100 24.77 -13.30 -2.09
CA PHE A 100 24.23 -14.34 -1.22
C PHE A 100 24.16 -13.91 0.23
N ALA A 101 25.18 -13.19 0.71
CA ALA A 101 25.17 -12.60 2.05
C ALA A 101 23.91 -11.75 2.24
N LYS A 102 23.63 -10.84 1.29
CA LYS A 102 22.43 -10.01 1.30
C LYS A 102 21.12 -10.82 1.38
N GLY A 103 21.03 -11.89 0.60
CA GLY A 103 19.85 -12.76 0.60
C GLY A 103 19.70 -13.55 1.91
N PHE A 104 20.81 -14.04 2.44
CA PHE A 104 20.90 -14.81 3.67
C PHE A 104 20.53 -13.96 4.90
N HIS A 105 21.18 -12.81 5.08
CA HIS A 105 20.90 -11.87 6.17
C HIS A 105 19.46 -11.39 6.16
N ARG A 106 18.87 -11.17 4.97
CA ARG A 106 17.45 -10.83 4.86
C ARG A 106 16.54 -11.93 5.42
N VAL A 107 16.86 -13.20 5.19
CA VAL A 107 16.09 -14.34 5.70
C VAL A 107 16.30 -14.49 7.20
N GLU A 108 17.54 -14.44 7.68
CA GLU A 108 17.84 -14.51 9.12
C GLU A 108 17.15 -13.40 9.90
N PHE A 109 17.25 -12.17 9.42
CA PHE A 109 16.58 -11.03 10.03
C PHE A 109 15.06 -11.19 10.05
N THR A 110 14.47 -11.70 8.94
CA THR A 110 13.03 -12.02 8.90
C THR A 110 12.66 -13.09 9.93
N ASN A 111 13.49 -14.14 10.09
CA ASN A 111 13.26 -15.20 11.06
C ASN A 111 13.38 -14.68 12.50
N GLN A 112 14.37 -13.83 12.77
CA GLN A 112 14.57 -13.21 14.08
C GLN A 112 13.34 -12.41 14.50
N ILE A 113 12.88 -11.49 13.64
CA ILE A 113 11.69 -10.67 13.91
C ILE A 113 10.44 -11.53 14.07
N ALA A 114 10.28 -12.55 13.23
CA ALA A 114 9.17 -13.49 13.34
C ALA A 114 9.20 -14.21 14.69
N SER A 115 10.37 -14.66 15.16
CA SER A 115 10.54 -15.29 16.46
C SER A 115 10.24 -14.33 17.62
N GLU A 116 10.77 -13.10 17.59
CA GLU A 116 10.55 -12.07 18.62
C GLU A 116 9.07 -11.71 18.78
N LEU A 117 8.30 -11.78 17.69
CA LEU A 117 6.88 -11.44 17.67
C LEU A 117 5.94 -12.67 17.66
N GLY A 118 6.47 -13.88 17.83
CA GLY A 118 5.68 -15.12 17.84
C GLY A 118 4.89 -15.37 16.55
N MET A 119 5.50 -15.08 15.39
CA MET A 119 4.90 -15.21 14.07
C MET A 119 5.59 -16.26 13.20
N ASP A 120 4.86 -16.79 12.21
CA ASP A 120 5.44 -17.61 11.16
C ASP A 120 6.30 -16.76 10.20
N SER A 121 7.55 -17.16 9.98
CA SER A 121 8.50 -16.39 9.17
C SER A 121 8.10 -16.30 7.69
N LYS A 122 7.38 -17.30 7.16
CA LYS A 122 6.88 -17.24 5.77
C LYS A 122 5.83 -16.13 5.62
N THR A 123 5.02 -15.92 6.66
CA THR A 123 4.01 -14.85 6.72
C THR A 123 4.66 -13.46 6.74
N VAL A 124 5.76 -13.28 7.48
CA VAL A 124 6.55 -12.04 7.48
C VAL A 124 7.33 -11.85 6.17
N ALA A 125 7.82 -12.94 5.56
CA ALA A 125 8.50 -12.91 4.28
C ALA A 125 7.57 -12.51 3.13
N LYS A 126 6.30 -12.92 3.18
CA LYS A 126 5.25 -12.55 2.21
C LYS A 126 4.75 -11.13 2.47
N ARG A 127 5.51 -10.15 1.97
CA ARG A 127 5.24 -8.72 2.16
C ARG A 127 5.24 -7.95 0.83
N SER A 128 4.70 -6.74 0.87
CA SER A 128 4.76 -5.82 -0.28
C SER A 128 6.17 -5.26 -0.48
N TRP A 129 6.48 -4.84 -1.71
CA TRP A 129 7.80 -4.31 -2.08
C TRP A 129 8.22 -3.07 -1.27
N CYS A 130 7.25 -2.33 -0.72
CA CYS A 130 7.47 -1.14 0.08
C CYS A 130 7.59 -1.41 1.58
N GLU A 131 7.66 -2.67 2.01
CA GLU A 131 7.72 -3.07 3.42
C GLU A 131 9.05 -3.74 3.76
N SER A 132 9.60 -3.38 4.92
CA SER A 132 10.63 -4.19 5.59
C SER A 132 9.98 -5.36 6.36
N PRO A 133 10.74 -6.40 6.73
CA PRO A 133 10.23 -7.46 7.61
C PRO A 133 9.64 -6.92 8.93
N GLU A 134 10.31 -5.95 9.56
CA GLU A 134 9.86 -5.32 10.81
C GLU A 134 8.54 -4.61 10.61
N MET A 135 8.42 -3.83 9.52
CA MET A 135 7.18 -3.15 9.16
C MET A 135 6.06 -4.15 8.93
N ARG A 136 6.32 -5.21 8.15
CA ARG A 136 5.36 -6.27 7.89
C ARG A 136 4.86 -6.90 9.19
N ALA A 137 5.78 -7.25 10.09
CA ALA A 137 5.43 -7.90 11.35
C ALA A 137 4.60 -6.99 12.27
N LYS A 138 5.00 -5.72 12.46
CA LYS A 138 4.21 -4.74 13.22
C LYS A 138 2.82 -4.53 12.63
N ARG A 139 2.69 -4.42 11.32
CA ARG A 139 1.38 -4.30 10.65
C ARG A 139 0.53 -5.57 10.77
N LEU A 140 1.14 -6.75 10.84
CA LEU A 140 0.42 -8.00 11.12
C LEU A 140 -0.11 -8.04 12.56
N VAL A 141 0.61 -7.46 13.53
CA VAL A 141 0.08 -7.25 14.89
C VAL A 141 -1.14 -6.35 14.82
N ALA A 142 -1.02 -5.18 14.19
CA ALA A 142 -2.12 -4.23 14.03
C ALA A 142 -3.35 -4.85 13.31
N GLN A 143 -3.12 -5.68 12.30
CA GLN A 143 -4.18 -6.42 11.61
C GLN A 143 -4.90 -7.41 12.54
N LYS A 144 -4.18 -8.19 13.34
CA LYS A 144 -4.80 -9.09 14.33
C LYS A 144 -5.58 -8.32 15.39
N THR A 145 -5.05 -7.19 15.85
CA THR A 145 -5.76 -6.31 16.78
C THR A 145 -7.05 -5.78 16.15
N ALA A 146 -7.01 -5.32 14.89
CA ALA A 146 -8.21 -4.89 14.19
C ALA A 146 -9.24 -6.00 14.00
N GLU A 147 -8.81 -7.23 13.69
CA GLU A 147 -9.69 -8.41 13.60
C GLU A 147 -10.38 -8.70 14.94
N ALA A 148 -9.61 -8.71 16.04
CA ALA A 148 -10.15 -8.93 17.38
C ALA A 148 -11.15 -7.84 17.78
N THR A 149 -10.82 -6.56 17.57
CA THR A 149 -11.71 -5.44 17.87
C THR A 149 -12.99 -5.50 17.05
N LEU A 150 -12.92 -5.77 15.75
CA LEU A 150 -14.12 -5.89 14.91
C LEU A 150 -15.03 -7.02 15.38
N LYS A 151 -14.45 -8.19 15.71
CA LYS A 151 -15.21 -9.33 16.21
C LYS A 151 -15.89 -9.02 17.54
N GLU A 152 -15.15 -8.45 18.49
CA GLU A 152 -15.68 -8.08 19.81
C GLU A 152 -16.85 -7.08 19.68
N LEU A 153 -16.70 -6.06 18.84
CA LEU A 153 -17.75 -5.07 18.62
C LEU A 153 -18.98 -5.66 17.93
N GLU A 154 -18.81 -6.63 17.03
CA GLU A 154 -19.93 -7.33 16.40
C GLU A 154 -20.71 -8.17 17.42
N GLU A 155 -20.00 -8.90 18.30
CA GLU A 155 -20.61 -9.71 19.36
C GLU A 155 -21.35 -8.85 20.41
N GLN A 156 -20.81 -7.68 20.74
CA GLN A 156 -21.38 -6.77 21.74
C GLN A 156 -22.38 -5.75 21.18
N GLY A 157 -22.50 -5.64 19.85
CA GLY A 157 -23.26 -4.56 19.20
C GLY A 157 -22.66 -3.16 19.45
N GLY A 158 -21.34 -3.09 19.61
CA GLY A 158 -20.60 -1.88 19.94
C GLY A 158 -20.27 -0.99 18.73
N LYS A 159 -19.71 0.19 19.02
CA LYS A 159 -19.20 1.14 18.03
C LYS A 159 -17.69 1.27 18.10
N VAL A 160 -17.04 1.53 16.96
CA VAL A 160 -15.61 1.82 16.93
C VAL A 160 -15.36 3.21 17.51
N THR A 161 -14.45 3.33 18.49
CA THR A 161 -14.12 4.57 19.20
C THR A 161 -12.72 5.08 18.83
N ASP A 162 -12.41 6.31 19.22
CA ASP A 162 -11.07 6.91 19.08
C ASP A 162 -9.97 6.10 19.78
N SER A 163 -10.29 5.46 20.91
CA SER A 163 -9.33 4.63 21.66
C SER A 163 -8.91 3.38 20.87
N HIS A 164 -9.86 2.73 20.18
CA HIS A 164 -9.57 1.59 19.31
C HIS A 164 -8.63 1.99 18.17
N ILE A 165 -8.90 3.13 17.54
CA ILE A 165 -8.06 3.64 16.45
C ILE A 165 -6.69 4.08 16.96
N LEU A 166 -6.60 4.77 18.10
CA LEU A 166 -5.32 5.17 18.66
C LEU A 166 -4.43 3.96 19.00
N THR A 167 -5.03 2.92 19.59
CA THR A 167 -4.33 1.64 19.87
C THR A 167 -3.80 1.00 18.58
N LEU A 168 -4.63 0.95 17.54
CA LEU A 168 -4.26 0.44 16.23
C LEU A 168 -3.09 1.23 15.61
N LEU A 169 -3.16 2.56 15.64
CA LEU A 169 -2.15 3.43 15.02
C LEU A 169 -0.81 3.39 15.74
N ARG A 170 -0.81 3.20 17.07
CA ARG A 170 0.42 2.99 17.86
C ARG A 170 1.15 1.68 17.51
N GLN A 171 0.41 0.67 17.06
CA GLN A 171 0.98 -0.59 16.57
C GLN A 171 1.38 -0.54 15.10
N TRP A 172 0.76 0.36 14.32
CA TRP A 172 0.99 0.46 12.89
C TRP A 172 2.38 1.01 12.57
N SER A 173 3.15 0.26 11.78
CA SER A 173 4.42 0.75 11.26
C SER A 173 4.21 1.53 9.96
N PHE A 174 4.42 2.85 10.02
CA PHE A 174 4.18 3.75 8.91
C PHE A 174 5.25 3.69 7.84
N ARG A 175 4.83 3.81 6.59
CA ARG A 175 5.76 3.94 5.47
C ARG A 175 6.44 5.32 5.48
N ARG A 176 7.76 5.34 5.32
CA ARG A 176 8.53 6.55 4.99
C ARG A 176 8.28 6.93 3.52
N ASN A 177 7.62 8.06 3.31
CA ASN A 177 7.16 8.54 2.01
C ASN A 177 7.93 9.80 1.60
N ASP A 178 8.65 9.72 0.48
CA ASP A 178 9.46 10.80 -0.13
C ASP A 178 8.76 11.44 -1.36
N THR A 179 7.59 10.92 -1.74
CA THR A 179 6.81 11.40 -2.89
C THR A 179 5.83 12.50 -2.54
N ARG A 180 5.43 12.62 -1.28
CA ARG A 180 4.45 13.60 -0.79
C ARG A 180 5.10 14.95 -0.45
N ARG A 181 5.86 15.50 -1.41
CA ARG A 181 6.67 16.71 -1.22
C ARG A 181 5.83 17.95 -0.89
N ASN A 182 4.59 18.01 -1.39
CA ASN A 182 3.66 19.13 -1.15
C ASN A 182 3.27 19.29 0.32
N VAL A 183 3.28 18.21 1.11
CA VAL A 183 2.94 18.25 2.54
C VAL A 183 4.16 18.08 3.45
N THR A 184 5.32 17.77 2.90
CA THR A 184 6.52 17.47 3.68
C THR A 184 7.05 18.74 4.34
N PRO A 185 7.20 18.80 5.68
CA PRO A 185 7.71 19.97 6.40
C PRO A 185 9.05 20.46 5.84
N GLU A 186 9.32 21.75 6.00
CA GLU A 186 10.63 22.31 5.67
C GLU A 186 11.75 21.60 6.44
N GLY A 187 12.91 21.41 5.78
CA GLY A 187 14.03 20.66 6.34
C GLY A 187 13.86 19.13 6.38
N ARG A 188 12.66 18.58 6.09
CA ARG A 188 12.45 17.12 6.01
C ARG A 188 12.44 16.62 4.56
N ARG A 189 12.92 15.40 4.36
CA ARG A 189 12.90 14.71 3.05
C ARG A 189 11.81 13.65 2.92
N VAL A 190 11.31 13.17 4.06
CA VAL A 190 10.32 12.09 4.13
C VAL A 190 9.29 12.41 5.19
N VAL A 191 8.08 11.90 4.99
CA VAL A 191 7.01 11.89 5.99
C VAL A 191 6.51 10.47 6.22
N GLU A 192 6.04 10.19 7.42
CA GLU A 192 5.44 8.90 7.74
C GLU A 192 3.95 8.93 7.41
N SER A 193 3.55 8.19 6.38
CA SER A 193 2.16 8.13 5.96
C SER A 193 1.83 6.90 5.13
N ASP A 194 0.58 6.46 5.24
CA ASP A 194 -0.02 5.43 4.41
C ASP A 194 -1.35 5.91 3.84
N THR A 195 -1.78 5.25 2.76
CA THR A 195 -3.11 5.44 2.17
C THR A 195 -3.84 4.11 2.16
N PHE A 196 -5.09 4.14 2.60
CA PHE A 196 -6.05 3.04 2.51
C PHE A 196 -7.13 3.39 1.48
N GLY A 197 -7.78 2.37 0.92
CA GLY A 197 -8.73 2.50 -0.19
C GLY A 197 -8.04 2.45 -1.55
N VAL A 198 -8.47 3.28 -2.49
CA VAL A 198 -7.91 3.33 -3.85
C VAL A 198 -7.06 4.57 -4.11
N LEU A 199 -6.17 4.45 -5.08
CA LEU A 199 -5.41 5.55 -5.65
C LEU A 199 -5.47 5.52 -7.18
N ARG A 200 -5.24 6.67 -7.80
CA ARG A 200 -5.02 6.78 -9.24
C ARG A 200 -3.56 7.16 -9.49
N ASN A 201 -2.81 6.27 -10.14
CA ASN A 201 -1.40 6.52 -10.41
C ASN A 201 -1.21 7.58 -11.53
N GLN A 202 0.05 7.96 -11.79
CA GLN A 202 0.40 8.97 -12.80
C GLN A 202 0.03 8.56 -14.23
N ALA A 203 -0.07 7.25 -14.51
CA ALA A 203 -0.56 6.72 -15.78
C ALA A 203 -2.10 6.76 -15.87
N GLY A 204 -2.79 7.24 -14.83
CA GLY A 204 -4.24 7.33 -14.77
C GLY A 204 -4.93 6.02 -14.43
N VAL A 205 -4.18 4.99 -14.03
CA VAL A 205 -4.68 3.66 -13.65
C VAL A 205 -5.09 3.66 -12.19
N TRP A 206 -6.28 3.12 -11.91
CA TRP A 206 -6.79 2.92 -10.57
C TRP A 206 -6.17 1.66 -9.97
N ILE A 207 -5.74 1.75 -8.72
CA ILE A 207 -5.17 0.65 -7.95
C ILE A 207 -5.76 0.63 -6.55
N LEU A 208 -6.01 -0.58 -6.04
CA LEU A 208 -6.18 -0.78 -4.61
C LEU A 208 -4.83 -0.60 -3.92
N THR A 209 -4.80 0.16 -2.83
CA THR A 209 -3.57 0.38 -2.07
C THR A 209 -3.05 -0.91 -1.45
N HIS A 210 -1.73 -1.04 -1.34
CA HIS A 210 -1.11 -2.19 -0.68
C HIS A 210 -1.58 -2.32 0.78
N ALA A 211 -1.74 -1.20 1.49
CA ALA A 211 -2.22 -1.18 2.86
C ALA A 211 -3.62 -1.80 2.97
N SER A 212 -4.54 -1.49 2.05
CA SER A 212 -5.87 -2.11 2.08
C SER A 212 -5.91 -3.56 1.62
N ARG A 213 -5.16 -3.89 0.56
CA ARG A 213 -5.10 -5.26 0.04
C ARG A 213 -4.49 -6.23 1.06
N ASP A 214 -3.40 -5.82 1.71
CA ASP A 214 -2.61 -6.71 2.57
C ASP A 214 -3.08 -6.68 4.04
N TYR A 215 -3.87 -5.67 4.44
CA TYR A 215 -4.39 -5.47 5.80
C TYR A 215 -5.88 -5.05 5.77
N PRO A 216 -6.77 -5.96 5.36
CA PRO A 216 -8.18 -5.63 5.15
C PRO A 216 -8.93 -5.31 6.44
N ALA A 217 -8.54 -5.88 7.59
CA ALA A 217 -9.25 -5.61 8.85
C ALA A 217 -8.93 -4.21 9.39
N VAL A 218 -7.68 -3.77 9.25
CA VAL A 218 -7.28 -2.38 9.54
C VAL A 218 -8.11 -1.41 8.70
N THR A 219 -8.27 -1.70 7.41
CA THR A 219 -9.09 -0.87 6.51
C THR A 219 -10.55 -0.83 6.95
N LYS A 220 -11.15 -2.00 7.21
CA LYS A 220 -12.54 -2.11 7.69
C LYS A 220 -12.76 -1.33 8.98
N LEU A 221 -11.84 -1.44 9.94
CA LEU A 221 -11.93 -0.76 11.23
C LEU A 221 -11.89 0.77 11.05
N LEU A 222 -10.99 1.29 10.20
CA LEU A 222 -10.93 2.72 9.88
C LEU A 222 -12.21 3.23 9.20
N VAL A 223 -12.75 2.48 8.25
CA VAL A 223 -13.98 2.85 7.55
C VAL A 223 -15.18 2.79 8.50
N ARG A 224 -15.24 1.77 9.35
CA ARG A 224 -16.30 1.65 10.36
C ARG A 224 -16.24 2.78 11.38
N TRP A 225 -15.06 3.23 11.77
CA TRP A 225 -14.89 4.39 12.65
C TRP A 225 -15.48 5.68 12.06
N LEU A 226 -15.30 5.92 10.74
CA LEU A 226 -15.95 7.04 10.05
C LEU A 226 -17.48 6.98 10.18
N GLN A 227 -18.07 5.78 10.09
CA GLN A 227 -19.52 5.60 10.16
C GLN A 227 -20.07 5.69 11.59
N ASP A 228 -19.30 5.21 12.58
CA ASP A 228 -19.76 5.09 13.96
C ASP A 228 -19.59 6.37 14.78
N SER A 229 -18.45 7.03 14.61
CA SER A 229 -17.97 8.06 15.54
C SER A 229 -17.90 9.45 14.91
N LEU A 230 -17.98 9.56 13.58
CA LEU A 230 -17.93 10.86 12.92
C LEU A 230 -19.37 11.18 12.45
N PRO A 231 -19.97 12.30 12.90
CA PRO A 231 -21.38 12.65 12.64
C PRO A 231 -21.59 13.13 11.19
N MET A 232 -21.23 12.27 10.24
CA MET A 232 -21.10 12.58 8.82
C MET A 232 -21.96 11.62 7.99
N GLU A 233 -23.23 11.49 8.37
CA GLU A 233 -24.20 10.67 7.63
C GLU A 233 -24.20 11.06 6.14
N GLY A 234 -24.09 10.04 5.28
CA GLY A 234 -24.08 10.24 3.82
C GLY A 234 -22.75 10.72 3.23
N LEU A 235 -21.68 10.90 4.03
CA LEU A 235 -20.37 11.24 3.47
C LEU A 235 -19.68 10.02 2.88
N SER A 236 -19.60 10.01 1.56
CA SER A 236 -18.84 9.00 0.81
C SER A 236 -17.35 9.32 0.79
N CYS A 237 -16.51 8.29 0.84
CA CYS A 237 -15.07 8.40 0.63
C CYS A 237 -14.56 7.25 -0.24
N THR A 238 -13.45 7.48 -0.93
CA THR A 238 -12.76 6.44 -1.71
C THR A 238 -11.46 6.00 -1.06
N SER A 239 -10.93 6.86 -0.18
CA SER A 239 -9.54 6.78 0.26
C SER A 239 -9.39 7.43 1.64
N ILE A 240 -8.43 6.92 2.42
CA ILE A 240 -8.09 7.42 3.75
C ILE A 240 -6.57 7.64 3.79
N HIS A 241 -6.14 8.84 4.12
CA HIS A 241 -4.74 9.12 4.43
C HIS A 241 -4.53 9.09 5.93
N VAL A 242 -3.54 8.32 6.38
CA VAL A 242 -3.10 8.30 7.78
C VAL A 242 -1.66 8.79 7.84
N ASN A 243 -1.44 9.82 8.63
CA ASN A 243 -0.16 10.53 8.79
C ASN A 243 0.33 10.39 10.23
N SER A 244 1.64 10.22 10.43
CA SER A 244 2.27 10.10 11.76
C SER A 244 3.34 11.17 11.96
N GLY A 245 3.24 11.94 13.05
CA GLY A 245 4.37 12.70 13.60
C GLY A 245 4.91 13.86 12.75
N PHE A 246 4.07 14.48 11.90
CA PHE A 246 4.46 15.69 11.17
C PHE A 246 3.33 16.72 11.02
N ALA A 247 3.73 17.99 11.02
CA ALA A 247 2.88 19.13 10.73
C ALA A 247 2.91 19.41 9.21
N SER A 248 1.87 19.01 8.48
CA SER A 248 1.84 19.19 7.02
C SER A 248 1.93 20.68 6.66
N ARG A 249 2.77 21.02 5.67
CA ARG A 249 2.82 22.36 5.09
C ARG A 249 1.49 22.78 4.45
N ARG A 250 1.30 24.08 4.26
CA ARG A 250 0.21 24.62 3.44
C ARG A 250 0.16 23.97 2.06
N HIS A 251 -1.01 23.42 1.73
CA HIS A 251 -1.27 22.79 0.45
C HIS A 251 -2.76 22.81 0.09
N ARG A 252 -3.06 22.43 -1.16
CA ARG A 252 -4.40 22.22 -1.72
C ARG A 252 -4.46 20.83 -2.35
N ASP A 253 -5.48 20.04 -2.05
CA ASP A 253 -5.64 18.69 -2.58
C ASP A 253 -6.44 18.65 -3.88
N THR A 254 -5.94 19.32 -4.91
CA THR A 254 -6.62 19.54 -6.21
C THR A 254 -7.07 18.28 -6.97
N SER A 255 -6.66 17.09 -6.54
CA SER A 255 -7.08 15.80 -7.10
C SER A 255 -8.29 15.20 -6.37
N ASN A 256 -8.86 15.91 -5.39
CA ASN A 256 -10.00 15.48 -4.61
C ASN A 256 -11.28 16.18 -5.08
N LEU A 257 -12.43 15.60 -4.71
CA LEU A 257 -13.73 16.17 -5.04
C LEU A 257 -14.08 17.39 -4.17
N GLY A 258 -13.37 17.60 -3.06
CA GLY A 258 -13.52 18.72 -2.14
C GLY A 258 -13.77 18.23 -0.72
N PRO A 259 -14.98 17.74 -0.39
CA PRO A 259 -15.33 17.33 0.97
C PRO A 259 -14.35 16.32 1.54
N THR A 260 -13.75 16.70 2.67
CA THR A 260 -12.70 15.96 3.34
C THR A 260 -12.93 16.04 4.84
N VAL A 261 -12.97 14.88 5.51
CA VAL A 261 -13.08 14.81 6.96
C VAL A 261 -11.69 14.64 7.54
N VAL A 262 -11.32 15.49 8.49
CA VAL A 262 -10.03 15.49 9.17
C VAL A 262 -10.23 15.24 10.66
N ARG A 263 -9.49 14.28 11.19
CA ARG A 263 -9.46 13.94 12.61
C ARG A 263 -8.02 13.77 13.07
N ALA A 264 -7.69 14.22 14.27
CA ALA A 264 -6.39 14.02 14.89
C ALA A 264 -6.52 13.23 16.19
N LEU A 265 -5.62 12.27 16.40
CA LEU A 265 -5.52 11.46 17.61
C LEU A 265 -4.10 11.51 18.18
N GLY A 266 -3.95 11.11 19.44
CA GLY A 266 -2.66 11.02 20.12
C GLY A 266 -2.45 12.08 21.19
N ASP A 267 -1.30 11.97 21.85
CA ASP A 267 -0.87 12.81 22.96
C ASP A 267 0.08 13.90 22.45
N PHE A 268 -0.50 14.95 21.89
CA PHE A 268 0.23 16.13 21.41
C PHE A 268 -0.20 17.42 22.11
N SER A 269 0.70 18.38 22.15
CA SER A 269 0.53 19.68 22.82
C SER A 269 1.18 20.81 22.00
N SER A 270 1.10 22.03 22.53
CA SER A 270 1.80 23.20 21.98
C SER A 270 1.37 23.58 20.54
N GLY A 271 0.24 23.04 20.06
CA GLY A 271 -0.33 23.28 18.75
C GLY A 271 -1.02 22.05 18.16
N GLY A 272 -0.84 21.80 16.86
CA GLY A 272 -1.37 20.62 16.17
C GLY A 272 -2.80 20.75 15.65
N GLN A 273 -3.36 21.97 15.75
CA GLN A 273 -4.63 22.32 15.13
C GLN A 273 -4.52 22.28 13.60
N LEU A 274 -5.67 22.13 12.95
CA LEU A 274 -5.78 22.27 11.51
C LEU A 274 -6.03 23.73 11.18
N TRP A 275 -5.07 24.37 10.53
CA TRP A 275 -5.20 25.70 9.98
C TRP A 275 -5.84 25.64 8.60
N TYR A 276 -6.90 26.40 8.38
CA TYR A 276 -7.74 26.33 7.19
C TYR A 276 -8.05 27.72 6.62
N TRP A 277 -8.04 27.88 5.31
CA TRP A 277 -8.41 29.11 4.62
C TRP A 277 -9.76 28.93 3.92
N PRO A 278 -10.88 29.25 4.59
CA PRO A 278 -12.20 28.92 4.08
C PRO A 278 -12.54 29.67 2.78
N GLU A 279 -12.02 30.86 2.54
CA GLU A 279 -12.29 31.61 1.30
C GLU A 279 -11.22 31.40 0.22
N ASP A 280 -10.30 30.43 0.38
CA ASP A 280 -9.32 30.13 -0.66
C ASP A 280 -10.00 29.54 -1.91
N ASN A 281 -9.91 30.25 -3.02
CA ASN A 281 -10.48 29.86 -4.30
C ASN A 281 -9.46 29.19 -5.25
N GLY A 282 -8.25 28.90 -4.76
CA GLY A 282 -7.20 28.28 -5.55
C GLY A 282 -6.37 29.27 -6.39
N VAL A 283 -6.66 30.58 -6.32
CA VAL A 283 -5.89 31.62 -7.00
C VAL A 283 -4.74 32.09 -6.12
N GLY A 284 -3.62 32.47 -6.73
CA GLY A 284 -2.43 32.95 -6.03
C GLY A 284 -1.56 31.86 -5.41
N ALA A 285 -0.35 32.28 -5.03
CA ALA A 285 0.63 31.43 -4.37
C ALA A 285 0.21 31.17 -2.92
N LEU A 286 0.53 29.98 -2.39
CA LEU A 286 0.11 29.56 -1.04
C LEU A 286 0.72 30.45 0.04
N GLU A 287 1.94 30.91 -0.19
CA GLU A 287 2.73 31.78 0.68
C GLU A 287 2.15 33.19 0.76
N CYS A 288 1.37 33.61 -0.24
CA CYS A 288 0.73 34.92 -0.29
C CYS A 288 -0.67 34.93 0.34
N LEU A 289 -1.16 33.81 0.86
CA LEU A 289 -2.47 33.76 1.52
C LEU A 289 -2.42 34.54 2.85
N PRO A 290 -3.41 35.42 3.12
CA PRO A 290 -3.42 36.26 4.32
C PRO A 290 -3.50 35.41 5.59
N ALA A 291 -2.63 35.69 6.56
CA ALA A 291 -2.55 34.92 7.80
C ALA A 291 -3.80 35.09 8.67
N GLU A 292 -4.41 36.28 8.64
CA GLU A 292 -5.62 36.67 9.35
C GLU A 292 -6.89 36.00 8.81
N ALA A 293 -6.89 35.52 7.56
CA ALA A 293 -8.01 34.78 7.00
C ALA A 293 -8.04 33.31 7.42
N ARG A 294 -7.00 32.84 8.11
CA ARG A 294 -6.89 31.48 8.61
C ARG A 294 -7.84 31.27 9.77
N VAL A 295 -8.61 30.20 9.71
CA VAL A 295 -9.35 29.68 10.87
C VAL A 295 -8.60 28.50 11.46
N SER A 296 -8.65 28.37 12.78
CA SER A 296 -8.07 27.25 13.50
C SER A 296 -9.16 26.25 13.88
N LEU A 297 -8.98 25.00 13.49
CA LEU A 297 -9.92 23.92 13.74
C LEU A 297 -9.30 22.92 14.72
N ASP A 298 -9.94 22.74 15.88
CA ASP A 298 -9.56 21.73 16.86
C ASP A 298 -10.02 20.34 16.41
N VAL A 299 -9.19 19.74 15.56
CA VAL A 299 -9.40 18.38 15.03
C VAL A 299 -9.06 17.29 16.05
N ARG A 300 -8.59 17.64 17.27
CA ARG A 300 -8.33 16.70 18.39
C ARG A 300 -9.56 16.51 19.26
N SER A 301 -10.39 17.53 19.43
CA SER A 301 -11.64 17.40 20.20
C SER A 301 -12.80 16.85 19.37
N ALA A 302 -12.89 17.22 18.09
CA ALA A 302 -13.92 16.70 17.17
C ALA A 302 -13.38 16.57 15.73
N PRO A 303 -14.00 15.75 14.85
CA PRO A 303 -13.68 15.80 13.43
C PRO A 303 -14.10 17.14 12.80
N ALA A 304 -13.33 17.59 11.81
CA ALA A 304 -13.68 18.73 10.97
C ALA A 304 -14.03 18.27 9.55
N LEU A 305 -15.11 18.81 8.98
CA LEU A 305 -15.42 18.72 7.56
C LEU A 305 -14.91 19.99 6.86
N ILE A 306 -13.98 19.82 5.91
CA ILE A 306 -13.41 20.91 5.11
C ILE A 306 -13.56 20.64 3.61
N ASP A 307 -13.43 21.68 2.81
CA ASP A 307 -13.13 21.54 1.39
C ASP A 307 -11.60 21.43 1.23
N GLY A 308 -11.11 20.21 1.00
CA GLY A 308 -9.69 19.90 0.84
C GLY A 308 -9.03 20.53 -0.39
N ASN A 309 -9.83 21.08 -1.33
CA ASN A 309 -9.29 21.87 -2.43
C ASN A 309 -8.85 23.28 -2.00
N ARG A 310 -9.24 23.72 -0.80
CA ARG A 310 -8.81 24.99 -0.19
C ARG A 310 -7.56 24.78 0.65
N ALA A 311 -6.78 25.85 0.79
CA ALA A 311 -5.53 25.79 1.52
C ALA A 311 -5.75 25.36 2.97
N HIS A 312 -4.91 24.43 3.40
CA HIS A 312 -4.86 23.96 4.77
C HIS A 312 -3.45 23.51 5.15
N GLU A 313 -3.14 23.59 6.44
CA GLU A 313 -1.89 23.13 7.03
C GLU A 313 -2.10 22.70 8.48
N VAL A 314 -1.09 22.04 9.05
CA VAL A 314 -1.13 21.65 10.47
C VAL A 314 -0.19 22.59 11.22
N GLU A 315 -0.71 23.19 12.29
CA GLU A 315 0.10 23.96 13.23
C GLU A 315 1.24 23.10 13.79
N PRO A 316 2.47 23.61 13.91
CA PRO A 316 3.54 22.91 14.62
C PRO A 316 3.09 22.41 15.98
N PHE A 317 3.59 21.25 16.39
CA PHE A 317 3.18 20.62 17.65
C PHE A 317 4.32 19.78 18.23
N GLU A 318 4.17 19.45 19.51
CA GLU A 318 5.03 18.52 20.23
C GLU A 318 4.24 17.27 20.59
N GLY A 319 4.91 16.12 20.72
CA GLY A 319 4.30 14.86 21.11
C GLY A 319 3.81 13.97 19.95
N GLU A 320 2.95 13.02 20.28
CA GLU A 320 2.45 11.99 19.37
C GLU A 320 1.16 12.47 18.69
N ARG A 321 1.19 12.65 17.37
CA ARG A 321 0.01 13.02 16.59
C ARG A 321 -0.17 12.12 15.38
N PHE A 322 -1.35 11.54 15.29
CA PHE A 322 -1.84 10.88 14.08
C PHE A 322 -2.91 11.74 13.41
N GLY A 323 -2.71 12.03 12.12
CA GLY A 323 -3.72 12.71 11.30
C GLY A 323 -4.43 11.72 10.40
N ILE A 324 -5.75 11.60 10.51
CA ILE A 324 -6.59 10.74 9.68
C ILE A 324 -7.47 11.63 8.81
N VAL A 325 -7.39 11.39 7.50
CA VAL A 325 -8.03 12.22 6.48
C VAL A 325 -8.86 11.33 5.55
N PHE A 326 -10.18 11.46 5.59
CA PHE A 326 -11.11 10.75 4.72
C PHE A 326 -11.49 11.65 3.55
N TYR A 327 -11.30 11.17 2.32
CA TYR A 327 -11.55 11.98 1.14
C TYR A 327 -12.07 11.14 -0.03
N THR A 328 -12.69 11.83 -0.98
CA THR A 328 -13.09 11.26 -2.27
C THR A 328 -12.17 11.80 -3.35
N MET A 329 -11.51 10.88 -4.06
CA MET A 329 -10.75 11.25 -5.25
C MET A 329 -11.66 11.75 -6.37
N ALA A 330 -11.21 12.79 -7.06
CA ALA A 330 -11.86 13.22 -8.29
C ALA A 330 -11.85 12.10 -9.33
N LYS A 331 -12.84 12.10 -10.22
CA LYS A 331 -13.04 11.07 -11.25
C LYS A 331 -13.38 9.69 -10.70
N SER A 332 -13.87 9.59 -9.47
CA SER A 332 -14.24 8.34 -8.81
C SER A 332 -15.33 7.56 -9.56
N GLU A 333 -16.07 8.18 -10.48
CA GLU A 333 -16.97 7.49 -11.41
C GLU A 333 -16.23 6.49 -12.31
N LYS A 334 -14.92 6.70 -12.55
CA LYS A 334 -14.08 5.87 -13.42
C LYS A 334 -13.38 4.72 -12.69
N ILE A 335 -13.65 4.51 -11.40
CA ILE A 335 -13.11 3.35 -10.67
C ILE A 335 -13.68 2.06 -11.31
N PRO A 336 -12.83 1.11 -11.74
CA PRO A 336 -13.27 -0.17 -12.29
C PRO A 336 -14.18 -0.95 -11.34
N ALA A 337 -15.11 -1.72 -11.90
CA ALA A 337 -16.09 -2.49 -11.13
C ALA A 337 -15.43 -3.42 -10.10
N GLU A 338 -14.34 -4.11 -10.45
CA GLU A 338 -13.59 -4.98 -9.53
C GLU A 338 -13.12 -4.24 -8.26
N LEU A 339 -12.62 -3.01 -8.42
CA LEU A 339 -12.15 -2.20 -7.30
C LEU A 339 -13.30 -1.62 -6.49
N ARG A 340 -14.44 -1.35 -7.13
CA ARG A 340 -15.67 -0.95 -6.42
C ARG A 340 -16.16 -2.07 -5.52
N THR A 341 -16.18 -3.31 -6.01
CA THR A 341 -16.54 -4.48 -5.21
C THR A 341 -15.59 -4.64 -4.03
N ALA A 342 -14.27 -4.59 -4.27
CA ALA A 342 -13.28 -4.69 -3.18
C ALA A 342 -13.43 -3.58 -2.13
N LEU A 343 -13.71 -2.34 -2.54
CA LEU A 343 -13.96 -1.24 -1.61
C LEU A 343 -15.24 -1.45 -0.80
N ALA A 344 -16.32 -1.92 -1.44
CA ALA A 344 -17.57 -2.24 -0.76
C ALA A 344 -17.38 -3.36 0.28
N GLU A 345 -16.57 -4.38 -0.02
CA GLU A 345 -16.20 -5.44 0.94
C GLU A 345 -15.46 -4.90 2.18
N TYR A 346 -14.76 -3.77 2.05
CA TYR A 346 -14.13 -3.08 3.19
C TYR A 346 -15.06 -2.07 3.88
N GLY A 347 -16.31 -1.95 3.43
CA GLY A 347 -17.32 -1.07 4.00
C GLY A 347 -17.29 0.36 3.44
N PHE A 348 -16.48 0.66 2.41
CA PHE A 348 -16.48 1.99 1.82
C PHE A 348 -17.84 2.28 1.17
N ASN A 349 -18.43 3.40 1.56
CA ASN A 349 -19.58 3.95 0.86
C ASN A 349 -19.08 4.83 -0.29
N LEU A 350 -19.05 4.29 -1.51
CA LEU A 350 -18.59 5.03 -2.69
C LEU A 350 -19.65 6.03 -3.14
N PRO A 351 -19.23 7.23 -3.60
CA PRO A 351 -20.21 8.23 -4.02
C PRO A 351 -20.86 7.80 -5.33
N ASP A 352 -22.19 7.84 -5.38
CA ASP A 352 -22.96 7.77 -6.61
C ASP A 352 -22.97 9.13 -7.34
N LYS A 353 -23.79 9.28 -8.38
CA LYS A 353 -23.83 10.51 -9.17
C LYS A 353 -24.40 11.67 -8.35
N GLU A 354 -25.42 11.39 -7.55
CA GLU A 354 -26.16 12.31 -6.72
C GLU A 354 -25.27 12.83 -5.57
N ALA A 355 -24.58 11.94 -4.86
CA ALA A 355 -23.63 12.25 -3.80
C ALA A 355 -22.46 13.10 -4.32
N ARG A 356 -21.92 12.78 -5.51
CA ARG A 356 -20.88 13.62 -6.14
C ARG A 356 -21.40 15.02 -6.46
N ALA A 357 -22.62 15.14 -6.97
CA ALA A 357 -23.22 16.45 -7.25
C ALA A 357 -23.52 17.23 -5.96
N ALA A 358 -23.96 16.55 -4.90
CA ALA A 358 -24.24 17.15 -3.60
C ALA A 358 -22.96 17.62 -2.90
N ALA A 359 -21.86 16.89 -3.04
CA ALA A 359 -20.57 17.24 -2.48
C ALA A 359 -20.07 18.63 -2.92
N GLY A 360 -20.30 19.02 -4.17
CA GLY A 360 -19.98 20.37 -4.67
C GLY A 360 -20.85 21.48 -4.07
N ARG A 361 -21.94 21.15 -3.36
CA ARG A 361 -22.85 22.10 -2.69
C ARG A 361 -22.67 22.14 -1.17
N LEU A 362 -21.81 21.29 -0.60
CA LEU A 362 -21.58 21.25 0.85
C LEU A 362 -20.92 22.54 1.37
N PHE A 363 -20.19 23.23 0.51
CA PHE A 363 -19.49 24.46 0.85
C PHE A 363 -19.97 25.60 -0.05
N ALA A 364 -20.05 26.81 0.51
CA ALA A 364 -20.24 28.01 -0.28
C ALA A 364 -19.08 28.19 -1.26
N VAL A 365 -19.35 28.80 -2.41
CA VAL A 365 -18.30 29.13 -3.39
C VAL A 365 -17.29 30.08 -2.72
N PRO A 366 -15.99 29.75 -2.68
CA PRO A 366 -14.99 30.58 -2.03
C PRO A 366 -14.79 31.89 -2.80
N LYS A 367 -14.74 33.02 -2.09
CA LYS A 367 -14.60 34.35 -2.70
C LYS A 367 -13.19 34.64 -3.22
N GLY A 368 -12.18 33.99 -2.64
CA GLY A 368 -10.78 34.35 -2.83
C GLY A 368 -10.35 35.54 -1.97
N TYR A 369 -9.05 35.81 -1.99
CA TYR A 369 -8.41 36.86 -1.20
C TYR A 369 -7.85 38.00 -2.08
N GLY A 370 -8.38 38.19 -3.28
CA GLY A 370 -7.92 39.24 -4.20
C GLY A 370 -6.51 39.03 -4.77
N LEU A 371 -5.96 37.81 -4.67
CA LEU A 371 -4.62 37.50 -5.17
C LEU A 371 -4.58 37.41 -6.68
N ALA A 372 -3.46 37.86 -7.27
CA ALA A 372 -3.17 37.64 -8.68
C ALA A 372 -2.91 36.14 -8.96
N PRO A 373 -3.32 35.61 -10.13
CA PRO A 373 -2.94 34.27 -10.54
C PRO A 373 -1.42 34.11 -10.56
N VAL A 374 -0.92 32.98 -10.04
CA VAL A 374 0.50 32.65 -10.19
C VAL A 374 0.78 32.45 -11.67
N PRO A 375 1.78 33.14 -12.26
CA PRO A 375 2.23 32.84 -13.61
C PRO A 375 2.57 31.36 -13.68
N ARG A 376 1.88 30.62 -14.54
CA ARG A 376 2.24 29.21 -14.77
C ARG A 376 3.65 29.24 -15.34
N PRO A 377 4.66 28.60 -14.73
CA PRO A 377 5.93 28.43 -15.40
C PRO A 377 5.62 27.78 -16.75
N ASP A 378 6.20 28.33 -17.82
CA ASP A 378 6.00 27.82 -19.18
C ASP A 378 6.13 26.31 -19.12
N ALA A 379 5.01 25.63 -19.37
CA ALA A 379 5.00 24.18 -19.33
C ALA A 379 6.12 23.74 -20.28
N PRO A 380 7.14 22.98 -19.83
CA PRO A 380 8.16 22.48 -20.73
C PRO A 380 7.39 21.81 -21.85
N LYS A 381 7.51 22.34 -23.08
CA LYS A 381 6.74 21.89 -24.25
C LYS A 381 6.80 20.39 -24.21
N ARG A 382 5.72 19.74 -23.75
CA ARG A 382 5.63 18.29 -23.72
C ARG A 382 5.81 17.94 -25.17
N ARG A 383 6.99 17.43 -25.54
CA ARG A 383 7.17 16.76 -26.81
C ARG A 383 6.10 15.69 -26.77
N ARG A 384 5.00 15.96 -27.47
CA ARG A 384 4.03 14.92 -27.82
C ARG A 384 4.90 13.97 -28.63
N HIS A 385 5.45 12.95 -27.98
CA HIS A 385 5.67 11.70 -28.66
C HIS A 385 4.26 11.29 -29.10
N LYS A 386 3.91 11.72 -30.32
CA LYS A 386 2.89 11.05 -31.11
C LYS A 386 3.19 9.56 -30.98
N GLU A 387 2.11 8.81 -30.88
CA GLU A 387 2.06 7.36 -30.76
C GLU A 387 2.83 6.65 -31.89
N ASP A 388 4.17 6.68 -31.86
CA ASP A 388 5.04 5.98 -32.79
C ASP A 388 5.72 4.76 -32.15
N ALA A 389 5.38 4.46 -30.89
CA ALA A 389 5.81 3.24 -30.22
C ALA A 389 5.24 1.97 -30.89
N SER A 390 4.14 2.08 -31.63
CA SER A 390 3.60 0.95 -32.41
C SER A 390 4.31 0.74 -33.76
N GLY A 391 5.03 1.75 -34.27
CA GLY A 391 5.70 1.72 -35.57
C GLY A 391 7.14 1.22 -35.52
N ALA A 392 7.88 1.53 -34.44
CA ALA A 392 9.28 1.11 -34.29
C ALA A 392 9.41 -0.38 -33.94
N GLN A 393 8.55 -0.90 -33.07
CA GLN A 393 8.49 -2.33 -32.75
C GLN A 393 7.98 -3.18 -33.92
N LYS A 394 7.02 -2.68 -34.71
CA LYS A 394 6.58 -3.35 -35.94
C LYS A 394 7.67 -3.37 -37.02
N ARG A 395 8.44 -2.30 -37.19
CA ARG A 395 9.56 -2.25 -38.16
C ARG A 395 10.75 -3.13 -37.76
N ALA A 396 11.09 -3.19 -36.47
CA ALA A 396 12.12 -4.10 -35.96
C ALA A 396 11.72 -5.58 -36.07
N CYS A 397 10.43 -5.90 -35.90
CA CYS A 397 9.92 -7.27 -36.06
C CYS A 397 9.84 -7.69 -37.54
N LYS A 398 9.40 -6.78 -38.44
CA LYS A 398 9.33 -7.05 -39.89
C LYS A 398 10.70 -7.23 -40.53
N ALA A 399 11.71 -6.47 -40.10
CA ALA A 399 13.10 -6.62 -40.55
C ALA A 399 13.76 -7.93 -40.05
N LYS A 400 13.34 -8.44 -38.89
CA LYS A 400 13.85 -9.70 -38.33
C LYS A 400 13.19 -10.94 -38.96
N VAL A 401 11.95 -10.81 -39.43
CA VAL A 401 11.24 -11.86 -40.19
C VAL A 401 11.68 -11.90 -41.65
N ALA A 402 11.98 -10.76 -42.28
CA ALA A 402 12.49 -10.73 -43.66
C ALA A 402 13.92 -11.28 -43.81
N ARG A 403 14.70 -11.33 -42.71
CA ARG A 403 16.07 -11.88 -42.69
C ARG A 403 16.13 -13.39 -42.44
N LEU A 404 14.98 -14.00 -42.15
CA LEU A 404 14.81 -15.45 -42.03
C LEU A 404 13.94 -15.93 -43.20
N GLY A 405 14.49 -15.79 -44.41
CA GLY A 405 13.93 -16.43 -45.58
C GLY A 405 14.08 -17.95 -45.44
N GLY A 406 12.96 -18.66 -45.63
CA GLY A 406 12.95 -20.10 -45.92
C GLY A 406 12.39 -20.96 -44.79
N GLN A 407 11.10 -21.30 -44.92
CA GLN A 407 10.35 -22.48 -44.45
C GLN A 407 9.02 -22.08 -43.78
N GLY A 408 8.02 -21.85 -44.63
CA GLY A 408 6.75 -21.20 -44.32
C GLY A 408 5.72 -22.02 -43.53
N ASP A 409 5.93 -23.31 -43.29
CA ASP A 409 4.87 -24.16 -42.71
C ASP A 409 5.17 -24.65 -41.27
N ALA A 410 6.44 -24.85 -40.91
CA ALA A 410 6.80 -25.31 -39.56
C ALA A 410 6.63 -24.23 -38.47
N ALA A 411 6.95 -22.97 -38.80
CA ALA A 411 6.77 -21.84 -37.88
C ALA A 411 5.29 -21.52 -37.63
N LYS A 412 4.44 -21.74 -38.64
CA LYS A 412 2.98 -21.57 -38.55
C LYS A 412 2.35 -22.66 -37.68
N ALA A 413 2.85 -23.90 -37.79
CA ALA A 413 2.43 -25.02 -36.93
C ALA A 413 2.86 -24.83 -35.46
N LEU A 414 4.04 -24.25 -35.21
CA LEU A 414 4.52 -23.95 -33.84
C LEU A 414 3.69 -22.84 -33.16
N LEU A 415 3.33 -21.80 -33.92
CA LEU A 415 2.50 -20.70 -33.42
C LEU A 415 1.06 -21.18 -33.12
N MET A 416 0.49 -22.05 -33.96
CA MET A 416 -0.83 -22.64 -33.71
C MET A 416 -0.82 -23.59 -32.51
N ARG A 417 0.24 -24.37 -32.28
CA ARG A 417 0.40 -25.18 -31.05
C ARG A 417 0.52 -24.33 -29.79
N PHE A 418 1.16 -23.16 -29.88
CA PHE A 418 1.30 -22.25 -28.74
C PHE A 418 -0.04 -21.56 -28.38
N VAL A 419 -0.82 -21.19 -29.40
CA VAL A 419 -2.18 -20.62 -29.23
C VAL A 419 -3.17 -21.68 -28.73
N GLN A 420 -3.08 -22.93 -29.20
CA GLN A 420 -3.92 -24.03 -28.72
C GLN A 420 -3.56 -24.47 -27.29
N GLY A 421 -2.26 -24.47 -26.92
CA GLY A 421 -1.80 -24.77 -25.56
C GLY A 421 -2.22 -23.72 -24.53
N ALA A 422 -2.29 -22.45 -24.93
CA ALA A 422 -2.81 -21.38 -24.08
C ALA A 422 -4.34 -21.46 -23.87
N LYS A 423 -5.08 -22.06 -24.81
CA LYS A 423 -6.54 -22.25 -24.70
C LYS A 423 -6.92 -23.43 -23.80
N VAL A 424 -6.14 -24.53 -23.84
CA VAL A 424 -6.33 -25.71 -22.96
C VAL A 424 -5.95 -25.41 -21.49
N ALA A 425 -5.01 -24.49 -21.24
CA ALA A 425 -4.63 -24.10 -19.88
C ALA A 425 -5.68 -23.24 -19.14
N VAL A 426 -6.63 -22.65 -19.87
CA VAL A 426 -7.75 -21.87 -19.30
C VAL A 426 -8.98 -22.74 -19.02
N GLU A 427 -9.17 -23.83 -19.77
CA GLU A 427 -10.28 -24.78 -19.55
C GLU A 427 -9.92 -25.95 -18.60
N GLY A 428 -8.63 -26.21 -18.36
CA GLY A 428 -8.16 -27.26 -17.44
C GLY A 428 -8.16 -26.92 -15.95
N LYS A 429 -8.43 -25.66 -15.55
CA LYS A 429 -8.43 -25.23 -14.13
C LYS A 429 -9.82 -25.21 -13.46
N ALA A 430 -10.85 -25.70 -14.15
CA ALA A 430 -12.19 -25.88 -13.58
C ALA A 430 -12.52 -27.35 -13.23
N LYS A 431 -11.54 -28.28 -13.23
CA LYS A 431 -11.79 -29.72 -13.02
C LYS A 431 -10.79 -30.47 -12.11
N GLU A 432 -10.06 -29.79 -11.23
CA GLU A 432 -9.30 -30.46 -10.15
C GLU A 432 -9.64 -29.85 -8.80
N ALA A 433 -10.84 -30.19 -8.32
CA ALA A 433 -11.22 -30.12 -6.91
C ALA A 433 -12.33 -31.15 -6.66
N HIS A 434 -12.01 -32.44 -6.79
CA HIS A 434 -12.55 -33.55 -5.98
C HIS A 434 -12.07 -34.91 -6.49
N GLU A 435 -11.22 -35.57 -5.70
CA GLU A 435 -11.11 -37.02 -5.44
C GLU A 435 -9.81 -37.22 -4.61
N GLY A 436 -9.79 -37.85 -3.42
CA GLY A 436 -10.82 -38.60 -2.72
C GLY A 436 -10.56 -38.74 -1.22
N GLY A 437 -11.52 -39.38 -0.55
CA GLY A 437 -11.51 -39.73 0.87
C GLY A 437 -12.92 -39.95 1.40
N GLU A 438 -13.37 -41.20 1.36
CA GLU A 438 -14.72 -41.72 1.58
C GLU A 438 -15.34 -41.44 2.97
N SER A 439 -16.65 -41.18 3.02
CA SER A 439 -17.56 -41.98 3.86
C SER A 439 -19.02 -41.82 3.42
N ARG A 440 -19.72 -42.96 3.43
CA ARG A 440 -21.07 -43.28 2.96
C ARG A 440 -22.19 -42.40 3.52
N GLN A 441 -23.15 -42.01 2.67
CA GLN A 441 -24.59 -42.38 2.77
C GLN A 441 -25.41 -41.81 1.58
N ALA A 442 -26.53 -42.47 1.28
CA ALA A 442 -27.26 -42.54 0.01
C ALA A 442 -28.01 -41.27 -0.44
N PRO A 443 -28.41 -41.15 -1.74
CA PRO A 443 -29.07 -39.98 -2.28
C PRO A 443 -30.60 -40.13 -2.38
N LEU A 444 -31.34 -39.08 -2.05
CA LEU A 444 -32.72 -38.88 -2.49
C LEU A 444 -32.74 -37.88 -3.65
N LYS A 445 -33.16 -38.38 -4.82
CA LYS A 445 -33.46 -37.62 -6.04
C LYS A 445 -34.67 -36.72 -5.79
N PHE A 446 -34.72 -35.54 -6.42
CA PHE A 446 -35.90 -35.16 -7.22
C PHE A 446 -35.55 -34.12 -8.29
N LYS A 447 -36.01 -34.39 -9.51
CA LYS A 447 -36.05 -33.47 -10.66
C LYS A 447 -37.19 -32.47 -10.46
N THR A 448 -37.02 -31.25 -10.93
CA THR A 448 -38.14 -30.49 -11.52
C THR A 448 -37.67 -29.66 -12.72
N LYS A 449 -38.21 -30.03 -13.89
CA LYS A 449 -38.54 -29.11 -14.99
C LYS A 449 -39.89 -28.47 -14.61
N GLY A 450 -40.09 -27.21 -14.95
CA GLY A 450 -41.43 -26.61 -14.92
C GLY A 450 -41.39 -25.11 -15.05
N LYS A 451 -41.73 -24.63 -16.25
CA LYS A 451 -42.21 -23.27 -16.49
C LYS A 451 -43.47 -23.05 -15.64
N ASP A 452 -43.62 -21.87 -15.07
CA ASP A 452 -44.87 -21.09 -15.08
C ASP A 452 -44.64 -19.73 -14.40
N GLU A 453 -45.03 -18.66 -15.10
CA GLU A 453 -45.27 -17.34 -14.51
C GLU A 453 -46.44 -17.40 -13.51
N PRO A 454 -46.46 -16.49 -12.53
CA PRO A 454 -47.74 -15.85 -12.23
C PRO A 454 -47.64 -14.32 -12.06
N LYS A 455 -48.46 -13.68 -12.90
CA LYS A 455 -49.39 -12.57 -12.68
C LYS A 455 -49.23 -11.64 -11.47
N LEU A 456 -49.27 -10.35 -11.80
CA LEU A 456 -49.59 -9.18 -10.98
C LEU A 456 -50.70 -9.40 -9.94
N GLY A 457 -50.40 -9.03 -8.69
CA GLY A 457 -51.36 -8.64 -7.66
C GLY A 457 -51.12 -7.18 -7.24
N LYS A 458 -52.16 -6.35 -7.37
CA LYS A 458 -52.26 -4.97 -6.86
C LYS A 458 -52.42 -4.95 -5.33
N LEU A 459 -52.21 -3.75 -4.76
CA LEU A 459 -52.40 -3.29 -3.37
C LEU A 459 -51.12 -3.38 -2.49
N GLY A 460 -50.68 -2.36 -1.74
CA GLY A 460 -51.30 -1.08 -1.41
C GLY A 460 -50.29 0.07 -1.31
N VAL A 461 -50.79 1.25 -1.66
CA VAL A 461 -50.12 2.54 -1.62
C VAL A 461 -50.05 3.03 -0.17
N LEU A 462 -48.86 3.04 0.42
CA LEU A 462 -48.59 3.82 1.63
C LEU A 462 -48.07 5.20 1.23
N LYS A 463 -48.99 6.18 1.23
CA LYS A 463 -48.69 7.60 1.14
C LYS A 463 -47.90 8.02 2.38
N LEU A 464 -46.59 8.23 2.24
CA LEU A 464 -45.82 9.04 3.20
C LEU A 464 -45.98 10.51 2.81
N LYS A 465 -46.81 11.21 3.60
CA LYS A 465 -46.97 12.66 3.55
C LYS A 465 -45.64 13.31 3.92
N SER A 466 -45.16 14.16 3.02
CA SER A 466 -44.14 15.17 3.31
C SER A 466 -44.68 16.15 4.35
N LYS A 467 -43.99 16.28 5.48
CA LYS A 467 -43.96 17.52 6.27
C LYS A 467 -42.57 17.70 6.90
N ALA A 468 -41.96 18.81 6.48
CA ALA A 468 -40.84 19.53 7.06
C ALA A 468 -40.27 19.02 8.40
N SER A 469 -38.99 18.64 8.37
CA SER A 469 -38.09 18.80 9.49
C SER A 469 -36.83 19.51 8.99
N GLY A 470 -36.71 20.79 9.35
CA GLY A 470 -35.48 21.54 9.19
C GLY A 470 -34.35 20.80 9.89
N GLY A 471 -33.28 20.55 9.15
CA GLY A 471 -32.17 19.71 9.56
C GLY A 471 -31.55 20.17 10.89
N LEU A 472 -31.29 19.18 11.74
CA LEU A 472 -30.51 19.26 12.97
C LEU A 472 -29.14 19.96 12.76
N LEU A 473 -28.60 19.90 11.54
CA LEU A 473 -27.34 20.54 11.11
C LEU A 473 -27.38 22.09 11.17
N ALA A 474 -28.54 22.71 10.97
CA ALA A 474 -28.68 24.17 11.04
C ALA A 474 -28.79 24.70 12.48
N ARG A 475 -29.10 23.83 13.45
CA ARG A 475 -29.16 24.20 14.87
C ARG A 475 -27.80 24.07 15.58
N MET A 476 -26.83 23.37 15.01
CA MET A 476 -25.50 23.23 15.61
C MET A 476 -24.56 24.41 15.29
N LEU A 477 -24.89 25.28 14.33
CA LEU A 477 -24.02 26.38 13.90
C LEU A 477 -24.40 27.78 14.43
N LEU A 478 -25.47 27.91 15.22
CA LEU A 478 -25.88 29.18 15.81
C LEU A 478 -26.41 29.00 17.24
N LYS A 479 -25.51 29.07 18.23
CA LYS A 479 -25.67 29.77 19.52
C LYS A 479 -24.49 29.46 20.48
N ARG A 480 -23.40 30.21 20.31
CA ARG A 480 -22.69 30.80 21.46
C ARG A 480 -22.90 32.29 21.35
N THR A 481 -23.93 32.81 22.02
CA THR A 481 -24.08 34.24 22.21
C THR A 481 -23.28 34.65 23.46
N PRO A 482 -22.66 35.85 23.47
CA PRO A 482 -21.88 36.35 24.61
C PRO A 482 -22.62 36.35 25.96
N GLN A 483 -23.96 36.38 25.94
CA GLN A 483 -24.80 36.30 27.14
C GLN A 483 -24.75 34.94 27.87
N GLY A 484 -24.36 33.86 27.18
CA GLY A 484 -24.21 32.53 27.81
C GLY A 484 -22.97 32.45 28.70
N GLU A 485 -21.88 33.09 28.29
CA GLU A 485 -20.60 33.07 29.02
C GLU A 485 -20.65 33.93 30.29
N GLN A 486 -21.37 35.06 30.27
CA GLN A 486 -21.57 35.88 31.48
C GLN A 486 -22.39 35.16 32.56
N LYS A 487 -23.42 34.39 32.19
CA LYS A 487 -24.20 33.61 33.16
C LYS A 487 -23.40 32.45 33.76
N GLN A 488 -22.48 31.86 33.00
CA GLN A 488 -21.64 30.77 33.49
C GLN A 488 -20.52 31.27 34.42
N GLN A 489 -19.96 32.46 34.13
CA GLN A 489 -19.00 33.13 35.03
C GLN A 489 -19.65 33.62 36.34
N GLN A 490 -20.87 34.17 36.31
CA GLN A 490 -21.60 34.53 37.54
C GLN A 490 -21.92 33.31 38.42
N LYS A 491 -22.24 32.17 37.80
CA LYS A 491 -22.53 30.93 38.55
C LYS A 491 -21.28 30.33 39.19
N GLN A 492 -20.11 30.45 38.54
CA GLN A 492 -18.83 30.04 39.12
C GLN A 492 -18.36 30.98 40.24
N GLN A 493 -18.60 32.29 40.14
CA GLN A 493 -18.30 33.24 41.21
C GLN A 493 -19.18 33.03 42.45
N GLN A 494 -20.47 32.70 42.28
CA GLN A 494 -21.35 32.39 43.41
C GLN A 494 -21.00 31.07 44.12
N GLN A 495 -20.41 30.10 43.40
CA GLN A 495 -19.94 28.83 44.00
C GLN A 495 -18.60 28.95 44.73
N GLN A 496 -17.85 30.03 44.53
CA GLN A 496 -16.60 30.29 45.24
C GLN A 496 -16.80 31.17 46.49
N GLN A 497 -18.02 31.67 46.71
CA GLN A 497 -18.39 32.50 47.87
C GLN A 497 -19.31 31.76 48.86
N GLN A 498 -19.56 30.46 48.62
CA GLN A 498 -20.14 29.51 49.56
C GLN A 498 -19.05 28.50 49.94
#